data_AF-A0A2S9XD45-F1
#
_entry.id   AF-A0A2S9XD45-F1
#
_cell.length_a   1.000
_cell.length_b   1.000
_cell.length_c   1.000
_cell.angle_alpha   90.00
_cell.angle_beta   90.00
_cell.angle_gamma   90.00
#
_symmetry.space_group_name_H-M   'P 1'
#
loop_
_entity.id
_entity.type
_entity.pdbx_description
1 polymer ?
#
loop_
_entity_poly.entity_id
_entity_poly.type
_entity_poly.pdbx_seq_one_letter_code
_entity_poly.pdbx_strand_id
1 'polypeptide(L)'
;MFAVPITVASAGPPPAPPSSTQAEGEDALPPAIVDAPSGFWLSVELIGPRGAQIDAARALAQPPVVDALPRGGAPPPGELVGRVDTLDQALTWVNANSFAAVSDNGDATAVPGGRLYADHGLFLTALVVTAEVIGGAQPYAWPPAGALPLPPDVDWQPASLAVARAPVFAAPSPSLPPASERYQVVDLDDSLWLLESQDRCEDPGLSSVPPTCLRWARILVRRGERFFGGWVPAAHVIPDSAWVGGPGERRFALLPGHRGHDEVGFVLLEQRGERREGPVGLVQAHAGDTWPAASVEVLGEELVVLIAGQPALTRHISADPLAP
;
A
#
# COMPACT_ATOMS: atom_id res chain seq x y z
N MET A 1 -66.08 21.63 -7.50
CA MET A 1 -66.84 20.54 -8.15
C MET A 1 -66.02 20.10 -9.35
N PHE A 2 -65.40 18.94 -9.48
CA PHE A 2 -65.32 17.68 -8.72
C PHE A 2 -63.84 17.22 -8.80
N ALA A 3 -63.24 16.76 -7.70
CA ALA A 3 -61.99 16.01 -7.74
C ALA A 3 -62.34 14.52 -7.54
N VAL A 4 -61.97 13.70 -8.51
CA VAL A 4 -62.15 12.24 -8.50
C VAL A 4 -61.00 11.61 -7.70
N PRO A 5 -61.27 10.78 -6.68
CA PRO A 5 -60.21 10.02 -6.01
C PRO A 5 -59.83 8.79 -6.84
N ILE A 6 -58.54 8.66 -7.18
CA ILE A 6 -57.97 7.44 -7.74
C ILE A 6 -57.38 6.61 -6.58
N THR A 7 -58.04 5.50 -6.29
CA THR A 7 -57.53 4.42 -5.44
C THR A 7 -56.55 3.58 -6.26
N VAL A 8 -55.28 3.53 -5.87
CA VAL A 8 -54.30 2.60 -6.43
C VAL A 8 -54.28 1.34 -5.56
N ALA A 9 -54.70 0.23 -6.15
CA ALA A 9 -54.70 -1.09 -5.53
C ALA A 9 -53.27 -1.62 -5.35
N SER A 10 -53.01 -2.18 -4.16
CA SER A 10 -51.79 -2.87 -3.77
C SER A 10 -51.63 -4.17 -4.57
N ALA A 11 -50.61 -4.27 -5.42
CA ALA A 11 -50.21 -5.53 -6.02
C ALA A 11 -49.38 -6.34 -5.01
N GLY A 12 -49.89 -7.53 -4.63
CA GLY A 12 -49.16 -8.49 -3.78
C GLY A 12 -47.94 -9.10 -4.50
N PRO A 13 -47.03 -9.73 -3.73
CA PRO A 13 -45.79 -10.28 -4.27
C PRO A 13 -46.05 -11.46 -5.23
N PRO A 14 -45.21 -11.64 -6.26
CA PRO A 14 -45.37 -12.70 -7.26
C PRO A 14 -45.15 -14.11 -6.65
N PRO A 15 -45.81 -15.14 -7.19
CA PRO A 15 -45.68 -16.51 -6.71
C PRO A 15 -44.30 -17.11 -7.01
N ALA A 16 -43.78 -17.91 -6.08
CA ALA A 16 -42.52 -18.63 -6.23
C ALA A 16 -42.61 -19.72 -7.32
N PRO A 17 -41.54 -19.95 -8.10
CA PRO A 17 -41.50 -21.02 -9.09
C PRO A 17 -41.40 -22.41 -8.43
N PRO A 18 -41.87 -23.48 -9.11
CA PRO A 18 -41.92 -24.82 -8.55
C PRO A 18 -40.52 -25.46 -8.42
N SER A 19 -40.32 -26.17 -7.31
CA SER A 19 -39.16 -27.01 -7.05
C SER A 19 -39.14 -28.21 -8.01
N SER A 20 -38.10 -28.30 -8.84
CA SER A 20 -37.80 -29.48 -9.65
C SER A 20 -36.59 -30.23 -9.09
N THR A 21 -36.86 -31.48 -8.76
CA THR A 21 -35.96 -32.55 -8.29
C THR A 21 -34.84 -32.86 -9.29
N GLN A 22 -33.63 -33.09 -8.75
CA GLN A 22 -32.48 -33.85 -9.24
C GLN A 22 -32.34 -34.10 -10.75
N ALA A 23 -31.30 -33.49 -11.33
CA ALA A 23 -30.51 -34.10 -12.40
C ALA A 23 -29.08 -34.29 -11.89
N GLU A 24 -28.67 -35.55 -11.78
CA GLU A 24 -27.29 -35.97 -11.59
C GLU A 24 -26.45 -35.64 -12.84
N GLY A 25 -25.17 -35.29 -12.62
CA GLY A 25 -24.14 -35.38 -13.66
C GLY A 25 -23.89 -34.10 -14.46
N GLU A 26 -23.39 -33.05 -13.79
CA GLU A 26 -22.53 -32.08 -14.46
C GLU A 26 -21.12 -32.32 -13.95
N ASP A 27 -20.29 -32.92 -14.81
CA ASP A 27 -18.84 -32.94 -14.68
C ASP A 27 -18.39 -31.51 -14.33
N ALA A 28 -18.06 -31.29 -13.06
CA ALA A 28 -17.29 -30.13 -12.68
C ALA A 28 -15.96 -30.26 -13.44
N LEU A 29 -15.83 -29.49 -14.53
CA LEU A 29 -14.56 -29.32 -15.21
C LEU A 29 -13.52 -29.05 -14.11
N PRO A 30 -12.39 -29.80 -14.09
CA PRO A 30 -11.33 -29.49 -13.15
C PRO A 30 -11.00 -28.00 -13.28
N PRO A 31 -10.65 -27.31 -12.16
CA PRO A 31 -10.27 -25.91 -12.25
C PRO A 31 -9.25 -25.79 -13.37
N ALA A 32 -9.53 -24.90 -14.33
CA ALA A 32 -8.63 -24.67 -15.45
C ALA A 32 -7.24 -24.48 -14.84
N ILE A 33 -6.34 -25.39 -15.16
CA ILE A 33 -4.93 -25.23 -14.84
C ILE A 33 -4.56 -23.96 -15.61
N VAL A 34 -4.51 -22.83 -14.90
CA VAL A 34 -3.95 -21.62 -15.47
C VAL A 34 -2.49 -21.97 -15.63
N ASP A 35 -2.12 -22.34 -16.87
CA ASP A 35 -0.74 -22.60 -17.20
C ASP A 35 0.09 -21.44 -16.66
N ALA A 36 1.18 -21.78 -15.95
CA ALA A 36 2.11 -20.76 -15.48
C ALA A 36 2.49 -19.88 -16.68
N PRO A 37 2.44 -18.54 -16.54
CA PRO A 37 2.68 -17.66 -17.67
C PRO A 37 4.06 -17.95 -18.26
N SER A 38 4.18 -17.85 -19.59
CA SER A 38 5.46 -18.07 -20.29
C SER A 38 6.50 -16.98 -20.01
N GLY A 39 6.07 -15.90 -19.37
CA GLY A 39 6.85 -14.74 -19.01
C GLY A 39 5.96 -13.59 -18.57
N PHE A 40 6.56 -12.41 -18.42
CA PHE A 40 5.88 -11.19 -18.02
C PHE A 40 6.28 -10.03 -18.93
N TRP A 41 5.28 -9.28 -19.37
CA TRP A 41 5.49 -8.00 -20.05
C TRP A 41 5.67 -6.89 -19.02
N LEU A 42 6.68 -6.05 -19.27
CA LEU A 42 7.03 -4.90 -18.45
C LEU A 42 6.71 -3.63 -19.21
N SER A 43 5.99 -2.73 -18.58
CA SER A 43 5.55 -1.47 -19.15
C SER A 43 5.48 -0.38 -18.08
N VAL A 44 5.41 0.88 -18.48
CA VAL A 44 5.38 2.02 -17.55
C VAL A 44 4.33 3.05 -17.95
N GLU A 45 3.66 3.59 -16.95
CA GLU A 45 2.77 4.73 -17.10
C GLU A 45 3.53 5.99 -16.66
N LEU A 46 3.62 6.97 -17.56
CA LEU A 46 4.44 8.16 -17.41
C LEU A 46 3.62 9.41 -17.77
N ILE A 47 3.85 10.49 -17.02
CA ILE A 47 3.32 11.83 -17.35
C ILE A 47 4.47 12.71 -17.86
N GLY A 48 4.30 13.30 -19.04
CA GLY A 48 5.24 14.24 -19.66
C GLY A 48 5.29 14.14 -21.19
N PRO A 49 6.29 14.72 -21.87
CA PRO A 49 6.35 14.77 -23.33
C PRO A 49 6.44 13.38 -23.99
N ARG A 50 5.62 13.12 -25.02
CA ARG A 50 5.51 11.79 -25.64
C ARG A 50 6.83 11.21 -26.16
N GLY A 51 7.68 12.04 -26.78
CA GLY A 51 8.98 11.60 -27.29
C GLY A 51 9.89 11.09 -26.17
N ALA A 52 9.91 11.82 -25.05
CA ALA A 52 10.71 11.44 -23.88
C ALA A 52 10.20 10.16 -23.20
N GLN A 53 8.88 9.87 -23.26
CA GLN A 53 8.32 8.65 -22.67
C GLN A 53 8.89 7.37 -23.30
N ILE A 54 9.08 7.35 -24.63
CA ILE A 54 9.62 6.19 -25.34
C ILE A 54 11.09 5.99 -24.98
N ASP A 55 11.87 7.08 -24.94
CA ASP A 55 13.28 7.02 -24.57
C ASP A 55 13.46 6.58 -23.11
N ALA A 56 12.61 7.09 -22.22
CA ALA A 56 12.56 6.70 -20.81
C ALA A 56 12.21 5.22 -20.63
N ALA A 57 11.20 4.71 -21.35
CA ALA A 57 10.83 3.29 -21.28
C ALA A 57 12.01 2.40 -21.71
N ARG A 58 12.75 2.79 -22.77
CA ARG A 58 13.97 2.07 -23.20
C ARG A 58 15.09 2.13 -22.15
N ALA A 59 15.24 3.23 -21.44
CA ALA A 59 16.24 3.35 -20.38
C ALA A 59 16.01 2.39 -19.20
N LEU A 60 14.77 1.92 -19.02
CA LEU A 60 14.37 0.93 -18.01
C LEU A 60 14.58 -0.52 -18.48
N ALA A 61 14.90 -0.75 -19.75
CA ALA A 61 15.17 -2.08 -20.31
C ALA A 61 16.61 -2.54 -19.98
N GLN A 62 16.85 -2.83 -18.70
CA GLN A 62 18.14 -3.32 -18.21
C GLN A 62 18.12 -4.85 -18.10
N PRO A 63 19.26 -5.57 -18.26
CA PRO A 63 19.29 -7.02 -18.07
C PRO A 63 18.65 -7.43 -16.74
N PRO A 64 17.77 -8.46 -16.70
CA PRO A 64 17.52 -9.47 -17.74
C PRO A 64 16.39 -9.14 -18.73
N VAL A 65 15.91 -7.89 -18.77
CA VAL A 65 14.82 -7.49 -19.68
C VAL A 65 15.24 -7.68 -21.14
N VAL A 66 14.43 -8.44 -21.88
CA VAL A 66 14.58 -8.68 -23.31
C VAL A 66 13.72 -7.68 -24.07
N ASP A 67 14.33 -6.96 -25.02
CA ASP A 67 13.58 -6.13 -25.97
C ASP A 67 12.75 -7.05 -26.90
N ALA A 68 11.43 -6.95 -26.75
CA ALA A 68 10.47 -7.73 -27.49
C ALA A 68 9.21 -6.91 -27.70
N LEU A 69 8.54 -7.15 -28.83
CA LEU A 69 7.24 -6.54 -29.13
C LEU A 69 6.17 -7.63 -29.12
N PRO A 70 5.00 -7.38 -28.49
CA PRO A 70 3.84 -8.26 -28.62
C PRO A 70 3.48 -8.42 -30.10
N ARG A 71 3.50 -9.65 -30.61
CA ARG A 71 3.17 -9.97 -32.01
C ARG A 71 1.71 -10.43 -32.09
N GLY A 72 0.78 -9.50 -31.88
CA GLY A 72 -0.67 -9.75 -31.88
C GLY A 72 -1.35 -9.29 -30.59
N GLY A 73 -2.57 -9.78 -30.32
CA GLY A 73 -3.25 -9.64 -29.03
C GLY A 73 -3.52 -8.20 -28.54
N ALA A 74 -3.88 -8.09 -27.25
CA ALA A 74 -3.97 -6.82 -26.56
C ALA A 74 -2.56 -6.39 -26.10
N PRO A 75 -2.10 -5.16 -26.41
CA PRO A 75 -0.82 -4.68 -25.94
C PRO A 75 -0.83 -4.47 -24.42
N PRO A 76 0.32 -4.60 -23.73
CA PRO A 76 0.46 -4.16 -22.35
C PRO A 76 0.04 -2.68 -22.20
N PRO A 77 -0.59 -2.30 -21.08
CA PRO A 77 -0.94 -0.92 -20.82
C PRO A 77 0.32 -0.05 -20.58
N GLY A 78 0.31 1.18 -21.08
CA GLY A 78 1.43 2.12 -20.93
C GLY A 78 2.52 1.93 -21.99
N GLU A 79 3.70 2.51 -21.72
CA GLU A 79 4.86 2.39 -22.60
C GLU A 79 5.60 1.08 -22.35
N LEU A 80 5.77 0.31 -23.41
CA LEU A 80 6.46 -0.98 -23.33
C LEU A 80 7.95 -0.79 -23.04
N VAL A 81 8.44 -1.52 -22.04
CA VAL A 81 9.85 -1.61 -21.68
C VAL A 81 10.47 -2.87 -22.28
N GLY A 82 9.79 -4.00 -22.15
CA GLY A 82 10.26 -5.28 -22.67
C GLY A 82 9.61 -6.47 -21.97
N ARG A 83 10.30 -7.61 -21.95
CA ARG A 83 9.81 -8.86 -21.38
C ARG A 83 10.85 -9.51 -20.47
N VAL A 84 10.37 -10.22 -19.45
CA VAL A 84 11.17 -11.12 -18.60
C VAL A 84 10.53 -12.49 -18.52
N ASP A 85 11.31 -13.51 -18.17
CA ASP A 85 10.84 -14.91 -18.22
C ASP A 85 10.20 -15.37 -16.90
N THR A 86 10.49 -14.71 -15.78
CA THR A 86 10.01 -15.14 -14.46
C THR A 86 9.41 -14.00 -13.64
N LEU A 87 8.58 -14.38 -12.66
CA LEU A 87 8.01 -13.44 -11.69
C LEU A 87 9.12 -12.77 -10.88
N ASP A 88 10.13 -13.53 -10.46
CA ASP A 88 11.26 -12.99 -9.71
C ASP A 88 11.96 -11.87 -10.48
N GLN A 89 12.22 -12.06 -11.77
CA GLN A 89 12.84 -11.03 -12.61
C GLN A 89 11.95 -9.79 -12.74
N ALA A 90 10.62 -9.98 -12.82
CA ALA A 90 9.68 -8.86 -12.86
C ALA A 90 9.68 -8.07 -11.55
N LEU A 91 9.72 -8.76 -10.39
CA LEU A 91 9.76 -8.13 -9.07
C LEU A 91 11.11 -7.45 -8.80
N THR A 92 12.22 -8.04 -9.20
CA THR A 92 13.55 -7.38 -9.16
C THR A 92 13.55 -6.12 -10.02
N TRP A 93 12.93 -6.16 -11.21
CA TRP A 93 12.77 -4.97 -12.05
C TRP A 93 11.90 -3.89 -11.38
N VAL A 94 10.78 -4.28 -10.74
CA VAL A 94 9.96 -3.33 -9.95
C VAL A 94 10.80 -2.71 -8.84
N ASN A 95 11.55 -3.51 -8.09
CA ASN A 95 12.40 -3.03 -6.99
C ASN A 95 13.43 -2.00 -7.47
N ALA A 96 14.14 -2.30 -8.56
CA ALA A 96 15.19 -1.46 -9.11
C ALA A 96 14.70 -0.12 -9.66
N ASN A 97 13.43 -0.03 -10.09
CA ASN A 97 12.90 1.13 -10.81
C ASN A 97 11.81 1.89 -10.04
N SER A 98 11.37 1.40 -8.88
CA SER A 98 10.32 2.06 -8.09
C SER A 98 10.79 3.38 -7.50
N PHE A 99 12.04 3.44 -7.02
CA PHE A 99 12.60 4.61 -6.36
C PHE A 99 14.03 4.88 -6.83
N ALA A 100 14.37 6.16 -6.95
CA ALA A 100 15.75 6.59 -7.12
C ALA A 100 15.92 8.00 -6.55
N ALA A 101 17.15 8.36 -6.16
CA ALA A 101 17.47 9.74 -5.86
C ALA A 101 17.38 10.60 -7.14
N VAL A 102 16.93 11.85 -7.01
CA VAL A 102 16.88 12.82 -8.12
C VAL A 102 18.29 13.32 -8.49
N SER A 103 19.24 13.18 -7.57
CA SER A 103 20.64 13.58 -7.75
C SER A 103 21.57 12.63 -7.01
N ASP A 104 22.82 12.49 -7.46
CA ASP A 104 23.83 11.66 -6.81
C ASP A 104 24.37 12.21 -5.48
N ASN A 105 23.78 13.29 -4.96
CA ASN A 105 24.10 13.80 -3.63
C ASN A 105 23.66 12.78 -2.57
N GLY A 106 24.58 12.36 -1.70
CA GLY A 106 24.37 11.27 -0.73
C GLY A 106 23.22 11.46 0.27
N ASP A 107 22.71 12.69 0.41
CA ASP A 107 21.60 13.03 1.32
C ASP A 107 20.23 13.15 0.61
N ALA A 108 20.17 12.91 -0.71
CA ALA A 108 18.95 13.07 -1.48
C ALA A 108 17.94 11.95 -1.17
N THR A 109 16.73 12.33 -0.75
CA THR A 109 15.63 11.37 -0.55
C THR A 109 15.29 10.69 -1.87
N ALA A 110 15.17 9.36 -1.84
CA ALA A 110 14.70 8.63 -3.00
C ALA A 110 13.22 8.97 -3.28
N VAL A 111 12.90 9.30 -4.52
CA VAL A 111 11.55 9.62 -4.98
C VAL A 111 11.10 8.60 -6.04
N PRO A 112 9.80 8.41 -6.22
CA PRO A 112 9.25 7.55 -7.26
C PRO A 112 9.73 7.98 -8.65
N GLY A 113 10.40 7.07 -9.36
CA GLY A 113 10.96 7.36 -10.69
C GLY A 113 11.99 8.51 -10.71
N GLY A 114 12.74 8.75 -9.63
CA GLY A 114 13.64 9.92 -9.52
C GLY A 114 14.63 10.10 -10.68
N ARG A 115 15.19 9.01 -11.23
CA ARG A 115 16.04 9.06 -12.44
C ARG A 115 15.26 9.46 -13.69
N LEU A 116 14.03 8.99 -13.87
CA LEU A 116 13.19 9.38 -15.00
C LEU A 116 12.84 10.87 -14.95
N TYR A 117 12.64 11.41 -13.75
CA TYR A 117 12.45 12.84 -13.58
C TYR A 117 13.73 13.62 -13.90
N ALA A 118 14.88 13.19 -13.38
CA ALA A 118 16.16 13.86 -13.61
C ALA A 118 16.59 13.83 -15.09
N ASP A 119 16.50 12.66 -15.74
CA ASP A 119 17.05 12.42 -17.07
C ASP A 119 16.08 12.83 -18.19
N HIS A 120 14.77 12.74 -17.94
CA HIS A 120 13.74 12.91 -18.98
C HIS A 120 12.64 13.91 -18.63
N GLY A 121 12.63 14.47 -17.41
CA GLY A 121 11.56 15.38 -16.95
C GLY A 121 10.19 14.69 -16.88
N LEU A 122 10.17 13.38 -16.61
CA LEU A 122 8.95 12.57 -16.57
C LEU A 122 8.60 12.18 -15.14
N PHE A 123 7.30 12.12 -14.85
CA PHE A 123 6.78 11.57 -13.61
C PHE A 123 6.33 10.13 -13.82
N LEU A 124 6.84 9.22 -13.00
CA LEU A 124 6.39 7.82 -12.97
C LEU A 124 5.08 7.72 -12.21
N THR A 125 4.02 7.23 -12.86
CA THR A 125 2.74 6.97 -12.20
C THR A 125 2.59 5.50 -11.81
N ALA A 126 3.09 4.58 -12.65
CA ALA A 126 3.12 3.16 -12.32
C ALA A 126 4.15 2.40 -13.15
N LEU A 127 4.77 1.40 -12.53
CA LEU A 127 5.38 0.27 -13.20
C LEU A 127 4.29 -0.78 -13.40
N VAL A 128 4.18 -1.35 -14.59
CA VAL A 128 3.08 -2.27 -14.93
C VAL A 128 3.64 -3.61 -15.37
N VAL A 129 3.24 -4.66 -14.65
CA VAL A 129 3.66 -6.04 -14.90
C VAL A 129 2.43 -6.84 -15.26
N THR A 130 2.42 -7.44 -16.45
CA THR A 130 1.30 -8.26 -16.94
C THR A 130 1.79 -9.64 -17.35
N ALA A 131 0.94 -10.65 -17.23
CA ALA A 131 1.27 -11.99 -17.69
C ALA A 131 1.34 -12.04 -19.22
N GLU A 132 2.37 -12.72 -19.74
CA GLU A 132 2.45 -13.01 -21.16
C GLU A 132 1.41 -14.08 -21.55
N VAL A 133 0.73 -13.83 -22.68
CA VAL A 133 -0.05 -14.82 -23.41
C VAL A 133 0.35 -14.82 -24.87
N ILE A 134 -0.04 -15.87 -25.59
CA ILE A 134 0.22 -15.99 -27.03
C ILE A 134 -0.22 -14.71 -27.74
N GLY A 135 0.75 -13.95 -28.23
CA GLY A 135 0.56 -12.73 -28.98
C GLY A 135 0.39 -11.45 -28.15
N GLY A 136 0.09 -11.49 -26.85
CA GLY A 136 -0.25 -10.27 -26.09
C GLY A 136 -0.05 -10.35 -24.58
N ALA A 137 -0.77 -9.49 -23.85
CA ALA A 137 -0.75 -9.42 -22.39
C ALA A 137 -2.13 -9.67 -21.79
N GLN A 138 -2.14 -10.23 -20.57
CA GLN A 138 -3.33 -10.38 -19.76
C GLN A 138 -3.06 -10.04 -18.28
N PRO A 139 -4.09 -9.75 -17.49
CA PRO A 139 -3.96 -9.61 -16.04
C PRO A 139 -3.36 -10.88 -15.41
N TYR A 140 -2.51 -10.71 -14.42
CA TYR A 140 -1.94 -11.81 -13.64
C TYR A 140 -2.71 -11.99 -12.34
N ALA A 141 -2.92 -13.26 -11.95
CA ALA A 141 -3.58 -13.60 -10.69
C ALA A 141 -2.60 -13.39 -9.51
N TRP A 142 -2.38 -12.13 -9.14
CA TRP A 142 -1.45 -11.75 -8.10
C TRP A 142 -1.85 -12.29 -6.73
N PRO A 143 -0.91 -12.88 -5.97
CA PRO A 143 -1.14 -13.21 -4.57
C PRO A 143 -1.29 -11.93 -3.72
N PRO A 144 -1.88 -12.03 -2.52
CA PRO A 144 -1.90 -10.93 -1.55
C PRO A 144 -0.48 -10.61 -1.06
N ALA A 145 -0.30 -9.41 -0.48
CA ALA A 145 1.02 -8.88 -0.11
C ALA A 145 1.87 -9.85 0.74
N GLY A 146 1.27 -10.48 1.76
CA GLY A 146 1.95 -11.43 2.65
C GLY A 146 2.25 -12.81 2.04
N ALA A 147 1.76 -13.09 0.83
CA ALA A 147 1.99 -14.35 0.11
C ALA A 147 2.74 -14.17 -1.21
N LEU A 148 3.13 -12.94 -1.56
CA LEU A 148 3.93 -12.69 -2.75
C LEU A 148 5.34 -13.26 -2.56
N PRO A 149 5.81 -14.18 -3.43
CA PRO A 149 7.17 -14.70 -3.35
C PRO A 149 8.15 -13.60 -3.78
N LEU A 150 8.77 -12.95 -2.80
CA LEU A 150 9.76 -11.89 -3.06
C LEU A 150 11.12 -12.51 -3.42
N PRO A 151 11.86 -11.93 -4.38
CA PRO A 151 13.25 -12.30 -4.62
C PRO A 151 14.13 -12.14 -3.36
N PRO A 152 15.22 -12.90 -3.21
CA PRO A 152 16.06 -12.87 -2.00
C PRO A 152 16.71 -11.51 -1.67
N ASP A 153 16.90 -10.66 -2.68
CA ASP A 153 17.46 -9.31 -2.60
C ASP A 153 16.40 -8.22 -2.35
N VAL A 154 15.14 -8.62 -2.21
CA VAL A 154 14.00 -7.74 -2.00
C VAL A 154 13.50 -7.88 -0.55
N ASP A 155 13.58 -6.80 0.21
CA ASP A 155 13.27 -6.74 1.64
C ASP A 155 11.90 -6.12 1.95
N TRP A 156 10.98 -6.14 0.99
CA TRP A 156 9.66 -5.55 1.12
C TRP A 156 8.88 -6.20 2.27
N GLN A 157 8.47 -5.40 3.25
CA GLN A 157 7.71 -5.87 4.39
C GLN A 157 6.22 -5.75 4.10
N PRO A 158 5.44 -6.84 4.06
CA PRO A 158 3.99 -6.76 3.92
C PRO A 158 3.40 -5.85 4.99
N ALA A 159 2.48 -4.98 4.57
CA ALA A 159 1.88 -4.00 5.45
C ALA A 159 0.46 -3.66 4.97
N SER A 160 -0.31 -3.03 5.86
CA SER A 160 -1.64 -2.52 5.57
C SER A 160 -1.71 -1.04 5.92
N LEU A 161 -2.63 -0.28 5.29
CA LEU A 161 -2.88 1.08 5.75
C LEU A 161 -3.41 1.06 7.19
N ALA A 162 -3.34 2.14 7.97
CA ALA A 162 -4.08 2.28 9.23
C ALA A 162 -5.42 2.99 9.06
N VAL A 163 -5.52 3.82 8.01
CA VAL A 163 -6.68 4.64 7.66
C VAL A 163 -7.33 4.11 6.39
N ALA A 164 -8.61 4.47 6.17
CA ALA A 164 -9.35 4.02 4.98
C ALA A 164 -8.70 4.46 3.67
N ARG A 165 -8.14 5.68 3.65
CA ARG A 165 -7.44 6.26 2.51
C ARG A 165 -6.24 7.06 3.00
N ALA A 166 -5.09 6.89 2.36
CA ALA A 166 -3.88 7.65 2.65
C ALA A 166 -3.40 8.42 1.41
N PRO A 167 -3.16 9.74 1.51
CA PRO A 167 -2.48 10.47 0.43
C PRO A 167 -1.02 10.03 0.33
N VAL A 168 -0.54 9.83 -0.90
CA VAL A 168 0.84 9.45 -1.20
C VAL A 168 1.59 10.63 -1.79
N PHE A 169 2.80 10.84 -1.29
CA PHE A 169 3.67 11.97 -1.59
C PHE A 169 4.94 11.50 -2.32
N ALA A 170 5.46 12.34 -3.23
CA ALA A 170 6.62 11.99 -4.04
C ALA A 170 7.92 11.96 -3.22
N ALA A 171 8.03 12.87 -2.27
CA ALA A 171 9.09 12.92 -1.28
C ALA A 171 8.47 13.37 0.04
N PRO A 172 9.13 13.07 1.18
CA PRO A 172 8.77 13.68 2.44
C PRO A 172 9.44 15.06 2.53
N SER A 173 8.69 16.15 2.27
CA SER A 173 9.20 17.51 2.50
C SER A 173 8.54 18.15 3.72
N PRO A 174 9.33 18.67 4.69
CA PRO A 174 8.80 19.51 5.75
C PRO A 174 8.49 20.94 5.28
N SER A 175 9.00 21.37 4.11
CA SER A 175 8.92 22.76 3.63
C SER A 175 7.97 22.97 2.45
N LEU A 176 7.55 21.90 1.78
CA LEU A 176 6.52 21.97 0.74
C LEU A 176 5.15 21.65 1.36
N PRO A 177 4.10 22.44 1.05
CA PRO A 177 2.76 22.11 1.47
C PRO A 177 2.42 20.68 1.04
N PRO A 178 1.84 19.83 1.91
CA PRO A 178 1.54 18.43 1.57
C PRO A 178 0.76 18.30 0.24
N ALA A 179 -0.14 19.25 -0.04
CA ALA A 179 -0.93 19.25 -1.28
C ALA A 179 -0.08 19.35 -2.57
N SER A 180 1.08 20.01 -2.56
CA SER A 180 1.93 20.16 -3.74
C SER A 180 2.80 18.94 -4.05
N GLU A 181 2.96 18.01 -3.10
CA GLU A 181 3.74 16.78 -3.30
C GLU A 181 2.86 15.54 -3.47
N ARG A 182 1.55 15.68 -3.20
CA ARG A 182 0.57 14.62 -3.34
C ARG A 182 0.30 14.35 -4.81
N TYR A 183 0.40 13.09 -5.20
CA TYR A 183 0.08 12.69 -6.59
C TYR A 183 -0.74 11.40 -6.68
N GLN A 184 -0.91 10.63 -5.59
CA GLN A 184 -1.81 9.47 -5.54
C GLN A 184 -2.54 9.32 -4.20
N VAL A 185 -3.48 8.37 -4.16
CA VAL A 185 -4.21 7.92 -2.97
C VAL A 185 -4.20 6.41 -2.95
N VAL A 186 -3.91 5.84 -1.78
CA VAL A 186 -3.94 4.41 -1.50
C VAL A 186 -5.16 4.12 -0.64
N ASP A 187 -5.82 3.01 -0.92
CA ASP A 187 -7.02 2.54 -0.25
C ASP A 187 -6.76 1.18 0.45
N LEU A 188 -7.65 0.75 1.34
CA LEU A 188 -7.49 -0.49 2.12
C LEU A 188 -7.39 -1.76 1.28
N ASP A 189 -7.97 -1.75 0.08
CA ASP A 189 -8.00 -2.90 -0.83
C ASP A 189 -6.70 -3.05 -1.63
N ASP A 190 -5.82 -2.06 -1.59
CA ASP A 190 -4.53 -2.11 -2.28
C ASP A 190 -3.56 -3.05 -1.53
N SER A 191 -2.76 -3.82 -2.28
CA SER A 191 -1.66 -4.57 -1.67
C SER A 191 -0.51 -3.62 -1.39
N LEU A 192 0.01 -3.61 -0.17
CA LEU A 192 0.99 -2.62 0.28
C LEU A 192 2.19 -3.30 0.94
N TRP A 193 3.37 -2.73 0.70
CA TRP A 193 4.60 -3.09 1.37
C TRP A 193 5.30 -1.86 1.92
N LEU A 194 5.84 -1.96 3.13
CA LEU A 194 6.78 -1.02 3.71
C LEU A 194 8.19 -1.36 3.22
N LEU A 195 8.89 -0.37 2.68
CA LEU A 195 10.27 -0.51 2.21
C LEU A 195 11.27 0.02 3.24
N GLU A 196 11.03 1.24 3.74
CA GLU A 196 11.87 1.87 4.76
C GLU A 196 11.08 2.93 5.52
N SER A 197 11.67 3.47 6.58
CA SER A 197 11.15 4.64 7.28
C SER A 197 12.23 5.68 7.48
N GLN A 198 11.85 6.96 7.40
CA GLN A 198 12.74 8.10 7.57
C GLN A 198 12.09 9.16 8.45
N ASP A 199 12.88 9.75 9.35
CA ASP A 199 12.43 10.87 10.17
C ASP A 199 12.68 12.20 9.44
N ARG A 200 11.68 13.08 9.44
CA ARG A 200 11.79 14.44 8.91
C ARG A 200 11.27 15.44 9.94
N CYS A 201 12.13 16.39 10.26
CA CYS A 201 11.83 17.45 11.20
C CYS A 201 11.56 18.75 10.45
N GLU A 202 10.67 19.57 10.99
CA GLU A 202 10.51 20.95 10.55
C GLU A 202 11.85 21.70 10.64
N ASP A 203 12.09 22.61 9.70
CA ASP A 203 13.33 23.38 9.67
C ASP A 203 13.36 24.34 10.88
N PRO A 204 14.32 24.19 11.80
CA PRO A 204 14.43 25.07 12.96
C PRO A 204 14.67 26.54 12.58
N GLY A 205 15.11 26.84 11.35
CA GLY A 205 15.36 28.19 10.87
C GLY A 205 14.12 28.98 10.44
N LEU A 206 12.95 28.33 10.31
CA LEU A 206 11.73 28.94 9.76
C LEU A 206 10.65 29.25 10.80
N SER A 207 10.81 28.80 12.06
CA SER A 207 9.79 28.94 13.10
C SER A 207 10.40 29.26 14.47
N SER A 208 9.70 30.06 15.27
CA SER A 208 10.01 30.25 16.70
C SER A 208 9.51 29.09 17.59
N VAL A 209 8.86 28.10 16.98
CA VAL A 209 8.37 26.88 17.64
C VAL A 209 9.46 25.80 17.50
N PRO A 210 9.76 25.02 18.56
CA PRO A 210 10.68 23.90 18.47
C PRO A 210 10.26 22.93 17.34
N PRO A 211 11.23 22.38 16.59
CA PRO A 211 10.93 21.58 15.41
C PRO A 211 10.18 20.30 15.79
N THR A 212 9.06 20.04 15.12
CA THR A 212 8.35 18.76 15.23
C THR A 212 8.87 17.80 14.17
N CYS A 213 9.19 16.58 14.57
CA CYS A 213 9.59 15.51 13.68
C CYS A 213 8.44 14.54 13.43
N LEU A 214 8.22 14.20 12.17
CA LEU A 214 7.32 13.14 11.74
C LEU A 214 8.15 11.99 11.16
N ARG A 215 7.69 10.76 11.39
CA ARG A 215 8.23 9.60 10.70
C ARG A 215 7.43 9.36 9.43
N TRP A 216 8.14 9.18 8.32
CA TRP A 216 7.59 8.89 7.01
C TRP A 216 7.96 7.46 6.61
N ALA A 217 6.99 6.74 6.04
CA ALA A 217 7.14 5.41 5.50
C ALA A 217 7.26 5.49 3.98
N ARG A 218 8.33 4.89 3.43
CA ARG A 218 8.44 4.62 2.00
C ARG A 218 7.67 3.34 1.72
N ILE A 219 6.65 3.43 0.88
CA ILE A 219 5.78 2.29 0.55
C ILE A 219 5.86 1.96 -0.93
N LEU A 220 5.64 0.69 -1.23
CA LEU A 220 5.29 0.20 -2.56
C LEU A 220 3.85 -0.32 -2.51
N VAL A 221 3.07 0.01 -3.54
CA VAL A 221 1.65 -0.33 -3.60
C VAL A 221 1.36 -1.01 -4.92
N ARG A 222 0.57 -2.08 -4.87
CA ARG A 222 0.06 -2.79 -6.03
C ARG A 222 -1.46 -2.68 -6.11
N ARG A 223 -1.94 -2.19 -7.26
CA ARG A 223 -3.34 -2.14 -7.65
C ARG A 223 -3.53 -2.89 -8.97
N GLY A 224 -4.00 -4.13 -8.89
CA GLY A 224 -4.03 -5.04 -10.04
C GLY A 224 -2.61 -5.29 -10.57
N GLU A 225 -2.35 -4.89 -11.81
CA GLU A 225 -1.07 -5.04 -12.51
C GLU A 225 -0.09 -3.87 -12.27
N ARG A 226 -0.55 -2.81 -11.60
CA ARG A 226 0.20 -1.56 -11.42
C ARG A 226 0.89 -1.54 -10.07
N PHE A 227 2.19 -1.27 -10.10
CA PHE A 227 3.03 -0.98 -8.95
C PHE A 227 3.38 0.51 -8.93
N PHE A 228 3.18 1.18 -7.81
CA PHE A 228 3.61 2.55 -7.61
C PHE A 228 4.15 2.72 -6.20
N GLY A 229 5.29 3.38 -6.09
CA GLY A 229 5.91 3.67 -4.81
C GLY A 229 5.62 5.10 -4.39
N GLY A 230 5.62 5.41 -3.09
CA GLY A 230 5.70 6.78 -2.62
C GLY A 230 5.89 6.85 -1.11
N TRP A 231 5.68 8.04 -0.54
CA TRP A 231 5.84 8.29 0.89
C TRP A 231 4.50 8.59 1.54
N VAL A 232 4.32 8.14 2.78
CA VAL A 232 3.16 8.43 3.62
C VAL A 232 3.60 8.63 5.07
N PRO A 233 2.83 9.34 5.92
CA PRO A 233 3.10 9.35 7.36
C PRO A 233 3.13 7.90 7.90
N ALA A 234 4.13 7.56 8.70
CA ALA A 234 4.30 6.20 9.21
C ALA A 234 3.13 5.75 10.10
N ALA A 235 2.46 6.68 10.77
CA ALA A 235 1.21 6.42 11.48
C ALA A 235 0.06 5.90 10.60
N HIS A 236 0.19 5.99 9.27
CA HIS A 236 -0.80 5.49 8.30
C HIS A 236 -0.47 4.09 7.76
N VAL A 237 0.64 3.46 8.16
CA VAL A 237 1.08 2.15 7.64
C VAL A 237 1.43 1.24 8.81
N ILE A 238 0.83 0.05 8.80
CA ILE A 238 1.03 -0.98 9.81
C ILE A 238 1.74 -2.15 9.15
N PRO A 239 3.04 -2.38 9.43
CA PRO A 239 3.70 -3.62 9.07
C PRO A 239 2.97 -4.82 9.65
N ASP A 240 2.85 -5.92 8.89
CA ASP A 240 2.18 -7.12 9.37
C ASP A 240 2.85 -7.69 10.64
N SER A 241 4.16 -7.46 10.77
CA SER A 241 4.97 -7.80 11.94
C SER A 241 4.70 -6.93 13.17
N ALA A 242 4.06 -5.76 13.03
CA ALA A 242 3.74 -4.87 14.14
C ALA A 242 2.48 -5.30 14.92
N TRP A 243 1.71 -6.26 14.39
CA TRP A 243 0.50 -6.75 15.04
C TRP A 243 0.82 -7.71 16.18
N VAL A 244 0.37 -7.35 17.38
CA VAL A 244 0.36 -8.22 18.56
C VAL A 244 -1.05 -8.79 18.73
N GLY A 245 -1.14 -10.12 18.81
CA GLY A 245 -2.40 -10.83 19.03
C GLY A 245 -2.93 -10.61 20.45
N GLY A 246 -4.25 -10.52 20.59
CA GLY A 246 -4.95 -10.47 21.86
C GLY A 246 -6.07 -11.50 21.95
N PRO A 247 -6.89 -11.43 23.01
CA PRO A 247 -8.01 -12.35 23.21
C PRO A 247 -9.07 -12.22 22.12
N GLY A 248 -9.62 -13.37 21.70
CA GLY A 248 -10.53 -13.46 20.57
C GLY A 248 -9.83 -13.19 19.24
N GLU A 249 -10.48 -12.41 18.37
CA GLU A 249 -9.94 -12.00 17.06
C GLU A 249 -9.29 -10.60 17.12
N ARG A 250 -8.88 -10.15 18.31
CA ARG A 250 -8.32 -8.81 18.50
C ARG A 250 -6.83 -8.79 18.20
N ARG A 251 -6.38 -7.73 17.54
CA ARG A 251 -4.96 -7.45 17.27
C ARG A 251 -4.68 -5.97 17.55
N PHE A 252 -3.48 -5.69 18.02
CA PHE A 252 -3.05 -4.34 18.40
C PHE A 252 -1.75 -3.99 17.71
N ALA A 253 -1.61 -2.73 17.29
CA ALA A 253 -0.37 -2.21 16.75
C ALA A 253 -0.10 -0.82 17.32
N LEU A 254 1.18 -0.50 17.54
CA LEU A 254 1.61 0.80 18.05
C LEU A 254 2.51 1.45 17.00
N LEU A 255 2.10 2.63 16.52
CA LEU A 255 2.82 3.35 15.46
C LEU A 255 3.35 4.70 15.94
N PRO A 256 4.52 5.15 15.45
CA PRO A 256 5.04 6.48 15.73
C PRO A 256 4.17 7.55 15.07
N GLY A 257 3.73 8.55 15.85
CA GLY A 257 2.92 9.68 15.39
C GLY A 257 3.76 10.92 15.12
N HIS A 258 4.26 11.55 16.19
CA HIS A 258 5.15 12.72 16.12
C HIS A 258 6.20 12.69 17.24
N ARG A 259 7.28 13.44 17.07
CA ARG A 259 8.29 13.68 18.10
C ARG A 259 8.57 15.17 18.18
N GLY A 260 8.17 15.78 19.28
CA GLY A 260 8.49 17.17 19.61
C GLY A 260 9.79 17.27 20.40
N HIS A 261 10.01 18.45 21.00
CA HIS A 261 11.20 18.71 21.81
C HIS A 261 11.12 18.09 23.21
N ASP A 262 9.94 18.11 23.83
CA ASP A 262 9.66 17.66 25.19
C ASP A 262 8.63 16.54 25.28
N GLU A 263 8.02 16.15 24.15
CA GLU A 263 7.05 15.08 24.07
C GLU A 263 7.20 14.21 22.83
N VAL A 264 6.66 13.00 22.92
CA VAL A 264 6.51 12.08 21.80
C VAL A 264 5.08 11.56 21.77
N GLY A 265 4.54 11.45 20.57
CA GLY A 265 3.23 10.90 20.28
C GLY A 265 3.30 9.57 19.56
N PHE A 266 2.54 8.59 20.04
CA PHE A 266 2.28 7.32 19.37
C PHE A 266 0.78 7.13 19.13
N VAL A 267 0.44 6.26 18.18
CA VAL A 267 -0.93 5.88 17.87
C VAL A 267 -1.09 4.39 18.13
N LEU A 268 -1.98 4.05 19.06
CA LEU A 268 -2.42 2.68 19.29
C LEU A 268 -3.62 2.39 18.36
N LEU A 269 -3.49 1.31 17.62
CA LEU A 269 -4.50 0.78 16.72
C LEU A 269 -5.03 -0.54 17.26
N GLU A 270 -6.32 -0.76 17.05
CA GLU A 270 -7.00 -1.99 17.39
C GLU A 270 -7.79 -2.48 16.18
N GLN A 271 -7.67 -3.77 15.91
CA GLN A 271 -8.44 -4.49 14.91
C GLN A 271 -9.15 -5.67 15.57
N ARG A 272 -10.41 -5.92 15.18
CA ARG A 272 -11.23 -7.06 15.60
C ARG A 272 -11.79 -7.75 14.36
N GLY A 273 -11.27 -8.92 14.03
CA GLY A 273 -11.54 -9.55 12.73
C GLY A 273 -11.16 -8.60 11.59
N GLU A 274 -12.08 -8.29 10.70
CA GLU A 274 -11.86 -7.33 9.59
C GLU A 274 -12.11 -5.87 9.97
N ARG A 275 -12.67 -5.60 11.16
CA ARG A 275 -13.05 -4.24 11.57
C ARG A 275 -11.92 -3.57 12.33
N ARG A 276 -11.65 -2.30 11.98
CA ARG A 276 -10.75 -1.43 12.75
C ARG A 276 -11.51 -0.48 13.64
N GLU A 277 -11.03 -0.35 14.87
CA GLU A 277 -11.52 0.66 15.80
C GLU A 277 -10.76 1.98 15.63
N GLY A 278 -11.32 3.05 16.20
CA GLY A 278 -10.72 4.38 16.12
C GLY A 278 -9.32 4.40 16.77
N PRO A 279 -8.33 5.09 16.17
CA PRO A 279 -7.00 5.19 16.74
C PRO A 279 -7.02 5.91 18.10
N VAL A 280 -6.20 5.43 19.03
CA VAL A 280 -5.98 6.07 20.34
C VAL A 280 -4.61 6.74 20.33
N GLY A 281 -4.60 8.07 20.44
CA GLY A 281 -3.36 8.84 20.60
C GLY A 281 -2.79 8.70 22.01
N LEU A 282 -1.50 8.44 22.10
CA LEU A 282 -0.74 8.34 23.35
C LEU A 282 0.38 9.37 23.31
N VAL A 283 0.49 10.20 24.35
CA VAL A 283 1.53 11.24 24.46
C VAL A 283 2.31 11.01 25.74
N GLN A 284 3.63 11.07 25.66
CA GLN A 284 4.53 10.90 26.78
C GLN A 284 5.60 11.99 26.75
N ALA A 285 5.96 12.51 27.92
CA ALA A 285 7.15 13.35 28.07
C ALA A 285 8.39 12.59 27.57
N HIS A 286 9.16 13.24 26.71
CA HIS A 286 10.34 12.66 26.09
C HIS A 286 11.37 13.76 25.86
N ALA A 287 12.57 13.57 26.39
CA ALA A 287 13.71 14.40 26.08
C ALA A 287 14.68 13.60 25.22
N GLY A 288 15.00 14.08 24.02
CA GLY A 288 16.02 13.47 23.17
C GLY A 288 15.81 13.65 21.68
N ASP A 289 16.89 13.36 20.94
CA ASP A 289 16.96 13.51 19.48
C ASP A 289 16.54 12.23 18.73
N THR A 290 16.09 11.19 19.43
CA THR A 290 15.72 9.90 18.86
C THR A 290 14.35 9.45 19.34
N TRP A 291 13.65 8.63 18.55
CA TRP A 291 12.40 8.02 19.02
C TRP A 291 12.68 7.05 20.18
N PRO A 292 11.96 7.16 21.31
CA PRO A 292 12.09 6.20 22.38
C PRO A 292 11.57 4.83 21.93
N ALA A 293 12.09 3.78 22.54
CA ALA A 293 11.54 2.44 22.37
C ALA A 293 10.08 2.43 22.82
N ALA A 294 9.20 1.82 22.01
CA ALA A 294 7.79 1.70 22.33
C ALA A 294 7.30 0.30 21.95
N SER A 295 6.47 -0.30 22.80
CA SER A 295 5.93 -1.63 22.59
C SER A 295 4.48 -1.71 23.07
N VAL A 296 3.76 -2.66 22.50
CA VAL A 296 2.44 -3.07 22.96
C VAL A 296 2.53 -4.53 23.37
N GLU A 297 2.00 -4.83 24.55
CA GLU A 297 2.02 -6.15 25.16
C GLU A 297 0.60 -6.53 25.57
N VAL A 298 0.26 -7.80 25.38
CA VAL A 298 -1.00 -8.38 25.84
C VAL A 298 -0.70 -9.44 26.89
N LEU A 299 -1.05 -9.14 28.13
CA LEU A 299 -0.81 -9.98 29.30
C LEU A 299 -2.15 -10.55 29.79
N GLY A 300 -2.57 -11.66 29.18
CA GLY A 300 -3.90 -12.23 29.41
C GLY A 300 -4.99 -11.31 28.88
N GLU A 301 -5.75 -10.70 29.78
CA GLU A 301 -6.82 -9.72 29.45
C GLU A 301 -6.38 -8.26 29.70
N GLU A 302 -5.10 -8.00 29.89
CA GLU A 302 -4.57 -6.64 30.02
C GLU A 302 -3.73 -6.26 28.79
N LEU A 303 -4.09 -5.13 28.19
CA LEU A 303 -3.29 -4.44 27.19
C LEU A 303 -2.39 -3.45 27.90
N VAL A 304 -1.08 -3.58 27.73
CA VAL A 304 -0.08 -2.66 28.27
C VAL A 304 0.68 -2.03 27.11
N VAL A 305 0.70 -0.70 27.06
CA VAL A 305 1.57 0.04 26.13
C VAL A 305 2.70 0.65 26.92
N LEU A 306 3.93 0.36 26.51
CA LEU A 306 5.14 0.90 27.11
C LEU A 306 5.78 1.90 26.15
N ILE A 307 6.16 3.08 26.67
CA ILE A 307 6.98 4.08 25.97
C ILE A 307 8.17 4.40 26.85
N ALA A 308 9.39 4.25 26.32
CA ALA A 308 10.64 4.31 27.08
C ALA A 308 10.65 3.37 28.31
N GLY A 309 9.98 2.22 28.19
CA GLY A 309 9.83 1.23 29.27
C GLY A 309 8.87 1.65 30.39
N GLN A 310 8.18 2.79 30.26
CA GLN A 310 7.16 3.24 31.22
C GLN A 310 5.75 2.97 30.69
N PRO A 311 4.80 2.54 31.53
CA PRO A 311 3.40 2.38 31.12
C PRO A 311 2.79 3.71 30.67
N ALA A 312 2.41 3.77 29.39
CA ALA A 312 1.68 4.88 28.79
C ALA A 312 0.16 4.61 28.80
N LEU A 313 -0.23 3.33 28.74
CA LEU A 313 -1.61 2.87 28.82
C LEU A 313 -1.66 1.48 29.43
N THR A 314 -2.60 1.27 30.35
CA THR A 314 -3.05 -0.07 30.77
C THR A 314 -4.55 -0.12 30.60
N ARG A 315 -5.06 -1.12 29.86
CA ARG A 315 -6.48 -1.25 29.55
C ARG A 315 -6.90 -2.71 29.60
N HIS A 316 -7.98 -3.00 30.32
CA HIS A 316 -8.60 -4.32 30.28
C HIS A 316 -9.24 -4.59 28.90
N ILE A 317 -8.96 -5.75 28.34
CA ILE A 317 -9.37 -6.19 27.00
C ILE A 317 -9.98 -7.59 27.07
N SER A 318 -11.21 -7.71 27.56
CA SER A 318 -11.91 -9.00 27.60
C SER A 318 -12.18 -9.57 26.19
N ALA A 319 -12.28 -10.90 26.12
CA ALA A 319 -12.76 -11.63 24.96
C ALA A 319 -14.28 -11.44 24.72
N ASP A 320 -15.03 -11.10 25.77
CA ASP A 320 -16.49 -11.07 25.74
C ASP A 320 -17.00 -9.63 25.51
N PRO A 321 -17.72 -9.33 24.42
CA PRO A 321 -18.22 -7.99 24.13
C PRO A 321 -19.34 -7.50 25.07
N LEU A 322 -19.77 -8.34 26.02
CA LEU A 322 -20.93 -8.13 26.89
C LEU A 322 -20.60 -8.17 28.40
N ALA A 323 -19.33 -8.35 28.77
CA ALA A 323 -18.93 -8.26 30.17
C ALA A 323 -18.63 -6.78 30.50
N PRO A 324 -19.38 -6.15 31.42
CA PRO A 324 -19.18 -4.75 31.84
C PRO A 324 -17.86 -4.54 32.59
#